data_AF-A0AAW0D5M1-F1
#
_entry.id   AF-A0AAW0D5M1-F1
#
_cell.length_a   1.000
_cell.length_b   1.000
_cell.length_c   1.000
_cell.angle_alpha   90.00
_cell.angle_beta   90.00
_cell.angle_gamma   90.00
#
_symmetry.space_group_name_H-M   'P 1'
#
loop_
_entity.id
_entity.type
_entity.pdbx_description
1 polymer ?
#
loop_
_entity_poly.entity_id
_entity_poly.type
_entity_poly.pdbx_seq_one_letter_code
_entity_poly.pdbx_strand_id
1 'polypeptide(L)'
;MGWCGFMWVLSLLRSTSTLPSVANRIFLYFRNTVNPVIKHYREELVVLLILWLLWLGGAAAASDIWSGLSWCQRFQPCRVLSALLAFVWLGFLTLTAIIALSSYVSWQYGGLVTPLHRSDSSREKNPAVSTV
;
A
#
# COMPACT_ATOMS: atom_id res chain seq x y z
N MET A 1 33.25 7.50 -31.15
CA MET A 1 32.36 6.32 -31.00
C MET A 1 32.49 5.57 -29.67
N GLY A 2 33.34 5.97 -28.71
CA GLY A 2 33.56 5.18 -27.47
C GLY A 2 32.77 5.58 -26.20
N TRP A 3 31.97 6.66 -26.22
CA TRP A 3 31.44 7.26 -24.98
C TRP A 3 30.05 6.72 -24.56
N CYS A 4 29.29 6.09 -25.46
CA CYS A 4 28.00 5.49 -25.08
C CYS A 4 28.16 4.24 -24.20
N GLY A 5 29.21 3.42 -24.40
CA GLY A 5 29.41 2.20 -23.61
C GLY A 5 29.73 2.48 -22.13
N PHE A 6 30.51 3.52 -21.85
CA PHE A 6 30.91 3.87 -20.49
C PHE A 6 29.74 4.42 -19.65
N MET A 7 28.79 5.13 -20.28
CA MET A 7 27.58 5.63 -19.60
C MET A 7 26.61 4.50 -19.20
N TRP A 8 26.51 3.42 -19.99
CA TRP A 8 25.68 2.26 -19.66
C TRP A 8 26.24 1.46 -18.48
N VAL A 9 27.57 1.29 -18.42
CA VAL A 9 28.25 0.56 -17.34
C VAL A 9 28.14 1.31 -16.00
N LEU A 10 28.27 2.64 -15.99
CA LEU A 10 28.09 3.47 -14.80
C LEU A 10 26.63 3.50 -14.28
N SER A 11 25.62 3.46 -15.17
CA SER A 11 24.21 3.33 -14.76
C SER A 11 23.87 1.95 -14.19
N LEU A 12 24.46 0.88 -14.73
CA LEU A 12 24.31 -0.48 -14.21
C LEU A 12 25.00 -0.66 -12.85
N LEU A 13 26.24 -0.16 -12.68
CA LEU A 13 26.97 -0.18 -11.41
C LEU A 13 26.31 0.68 -10.31
N ARG A 14 25.68 1.80 -10.69
CA ARG A 14 24.90 2.62 -9.75
C ARG A 14 23.59 1.95 -9.33
N SER A 15 22.98 1.15 -10.20
CA SER A 15 21.75 0.41 -9.90
C SER A 15 22.00 -0.80 -9.01
N THR A 16 23.09 -1.54 -9.20
CA THR A 16 23.39 -2.75 -8.40
C THR A 16 23.74 -2.44 -6.94
N SER A 17 24.31 -1.27 -6.64
CA SER A 17 24.66 -0.86 -5.27
C SER A 17 23.55 -0.11 -4.55
N THR A 18 22.65 0.55 -5.30
CA THR A 18 21.51 1.25 -4.71
C THR A 18 20.42 0.29 -4.28
N LEU A 19 20.07 -0.72 -5.08
CA LEU A 19 19.05 -1.73 -4.77
C LEU A 19 19.18 -2.39 -3.38
N PRO A 20 20.35 -2.89 -2.95
CA PRO A 20 20.52 -3.46 -1.60
C PRO A 20 20.45 -2.39 -0.52
N SER A 21 20.88 -1.15 -0.79
CA SER A 21 20.81 -0.05 0.16
C SER A 21 19.37 0.45 0.37
N VAL A 22 18.57 0.55 -0.70
CA VAL A 22 17.13 0.84 -0.57
C VAL A 22 16.39 -0.34 0.04
N ALA A 23 16.68 -1.59 -0.35
CA ALA A 23 16.08 -2.77 0.25
C ALA A 23 16.38 -2.86 1.75
N ASN A 24 17.61 -2.57 2.18
CA ASN A 24 17.98 -2.54 3.59
C ASN A 24 17.27 -1.39 4.33
N ARG A 25 17.18 -0.18 3.74
CA ARG A 25 16.42 0.92 4.35
C ARG A 25 14.92 0.64 4.44
N ILE A 26 14.34 0.00 3.42
CA ILE A 26 12.94 -0.43 3.41
C ILE A 26 12.72 -1.55 4.43
N PHE A 27 13.63 -2.52 4.52
CA PHE A 27 13.58 -3.60 5.51
C PHE A 27 13.72 -3.08 6.94
N LEU A 28 14.62 -2.11 7.18
CA LEU A 28 14.77 -1.44 8.47
C LEU A 28 13.56 -0.58 8.80
N TYR A 29 12.97 0.10 7.82
CA TYR A 29 11.71 0.83 8.00
C TYR A 29 10.58 -0.12 8.38
N PHE A 30 10.40 -1.21 7.64
CA PHE A 30 9.38 -2.23 7.90
C PHE A 30 9.58 -2.91 9.26
N ARG A 31 10.84 -3.20 9.62
CA ARG A 31 11.22 -3.80 10.91
C ARG A 31 11.04 -2.82 12.09
N ASN A 32 11.19 -1.52 11.86
CA ASN A 32 11.00 -0.49 12.87
C ASN A 32 9.53 -0.08 13.03
N THR A 33 8.68 -0.28 12.00
CA THR A 33 7.23 -0.03 12.09
C THR A 33 6.46 -1.12 12.83
N VAL A 34 7.11 -2.19 13.28
CA VAL A 34 6.44 -3.32 13.97
C VAL A 34 6.00 -2.97 15.41
N ASN A 35 6.20 -1.76 15.94
CA ASN A 35 5.60 -1.28 17.21
C ASN A 35 5.60 0.27 17.28
N PRO A 36 4.62 1.03 17.84
CA PRO A 36 3.29 0.74 18.39
C PRO A 36 2.17 1.55 17.67
N VAL A 37 2.01 1.39 16.35
CA VAL A 37 1.02 2.14 15.53
C VAL A 37 -0.43 1.65 15.76
N ILE A 38 -0.60 0.58 16.54
CA ILE A 38 -1.89 -0.03 16.91
C ILE A 38 -2.56 0.74 18.08
N LYS A 39 -2.60 2.07 18.04
CA LYS A 39 -3.39 2.85 19.02
C LYS A 39 -4.71 3.36 18.45
N HIS A 40 -4.83 3.59 17.14
CA HIS A 40 -6.11 3.95 16.54
C HIS A 40 -6.31 3.30 15.17
N TYR A 41 -6.79 2.05 15.18
CA TYR A 41 -7.29 1.35 13.99
C TYR A 41 -8.29 2.20 13.18
N ARG A 42 -9.05 3.08 13.85
CA ARG A 42 -9.95 4.06 13.22
C ARG A 42 -9.24 5.08 12.33
N GLU A 43 -8.12 5.64 12.79
CA GLU A 43 -7.38 6.66 12.05
C GLU A 43 -6.70 6.06 10.82
N GLU A 44 -6.14 4.85 10.95
CA GLU A 44 -5.60 4.09 9.81
C GLU A 44 -6.68 3.84 8.74
N LEU A 45 -7.89 3.47 9.16
CA LEU A 45 -9.01 3.24 8.25
C LEU A 45 -9.47 4.54 7.57
N VAL A 46 -9.48 5.67 8.29
CA VAL A 46 -9.84 6.99 7.76
C VAL A 46 -8.82 7.43 6.71
N VAL A 47 -7.53 7.30 6.99
CA VAL A 47 -6.46 7.63 6.02
C VAL A 47 -6.57 6.74 4.77
N LEU A 48 -6.84 5.44 4.94
CA LEU A 48 -7.06 4.54 3.80
C LEU A 48 -8.29 4.94 2.98
N LEU A 49 -9.39 5.35 3.61
CA LEU A 49 -10.60 5.81 2.90
C LEU A 49 -10.37 7.10 2.13
N ILE A 50 -9.64 8.07 2.71
CA ILE A 50 -9.29 9.32 2.02
C ILE A 50 -8.40 9.00 0.81
N LEU A 51 -7.40 8.14 0.98
CA LEU A 51 -6.54 7.71 -0.11
C LEU A 51 -7.34 6.99 -1.22
N TRP A 52 -8.32 6.16 -0.84
CA TRP A 52 -9.20 5.47 -1.78
C TRP A 52 -10.08 6.44 -2.58
N LEU A 53 -10.67 7.46 -1.94
CA LEU A 53 -11.47 8.49 -2.62
C LEU A 53 -10.62 9.35 -3.56
N LEU A 54 -9.44 9.77 -3.09
CA LEU A 54 -8.47 10.52 -3.90
C LEU A 54 -8.05 9.70 -5.14
N TRP A 55 -7.84 8.39 -4.97
CA TRP A 55 -7.51 7.49 -6.05
C TRP A 55 -8.64 7.34 -7.07
N LEU A 56 -9.88 7.17 -6.60
CA LEU A 56 -11.07 7.08 -7.46
C LEU A 56 -11.26 8.35 -8.28
N GLY A 57 -11.05 9.53 -7.69
CA GLY A 57 -11.11 10.80 -8.40
C GLY A 57 -10.09 10.90 -9.55
N GLY A 58 -8.85 10.47 -9.31
CA GLY A 58 -7.82 10.40 -10.34
C GLY A 58 -8.17 9.42 -11.47
N ALA A 59 -8.73 8.26 -11.13
CA ALA A 59 -9.19 7.27 -12.10
C ALA A 59 -10.36 7.77 -12.97
N ALA A 60 -11.31 8.46 -12.34
CA ALA A 60 -12.47 9.04 -13.03
C ALA A 60 -12.05 10.15 -13.99
N ALA A 61 -11.22 11.09 -13.54
CA ALA A 61 -10.71 12.17 -14.39
C ALA A 61 -9.91 11.62 -15.60
N ALA A 62 -9.09 10.59 -15.38
CA ALA A 62 -8.36 9.93 -16.47
C ALA A 62 -9.26 9.14 -17.42
N SER A 63 -10.42 8.65 -16.97
CA SER A 63 -11.33 7.89 -17.83
C SER A 63 -12.23 8.79 -18.68
N ASP A 64 -12.60 9.96 -18.16
CA ASP A 64 -13.48 10.92 -18.84
C ASP A 64 -12.79 11.60 -20.04
N ILE A 65 -11.52 11.98 -19.88
CA ILE A 65 -10.72 12.62 -20.94
C ILE A 65 -10.56 11.72 -22.17
N TRP A 66 -10.67 10.40 -22.00
CA TRP A 66 -10.31 9.42 -23.04
C TRP A 66 -11.42 8.39 -23.30
N SER A 67 -12.66 8.86 -23.50
CA SER A 67 -13.88 8.06 -23.67
C SER A 67 -13.99 7.23 -24.97
N GLY A 68 -12.91 7.04 -25.74
CA GLY A 68 -12.94 6.47 -27.11
C GLY A 68 -11.79 5.52 -27.49
N LEU A 69 -11.14 4.85 -26.53
CA LEU A 69 -9.91 4.07 -26.80
C LEU A 69 -10.08 2.80 -27.63
N SER A 70 -11.30 2.29 -27.84
CA SER A 70 -11.55 1.04 -28.58
C SER A 70 -11.16 1.14 -30.05
N TRP A 71 -11.25 2.33 -30.64
CA TRP A 71 -10.95 2.58 -32.06
C TRP A 71 -9.47 2.83 -32.37
N CYS A 72 -8.64 3.10 -31.35
CA CYS A 72 -7.27 3.59 -31.53
C CYS A 72 -6.17 2.54 -31.26
N GLN A 73 -6.51 1.25 -31.10
CA GLN A 73 -5.55 0.18 -30.78
C GLN A 73 -4.42 -0.02 -31.81
N ARG A 74 -4.52 0.59 -33.00
CA ARG A 74 -3.50 0.54 -34.05
C ARG A 74 -2.28 1.41 -33.74
N PHE A 75 -2.43 2.49 -32.96
CA PHE A 75 -1.35 3.43 -32.68
C PHE A 75 -0.65 3.11 -31.35
N GLN A 76 0.69 3.12 -31.36
CA GLN A 76 1.52 2.91 -30.17
C GLN A 76 1.13 3.76 -28.94
N PRO A 77 0.80 5.07 -29.04
CA PRO A 77 0.42 5.86 -27.86
C PRO A 77 -0.85 5.34 -27.16
N CYS A 78 -1.82 4.84 -27.91
CA CYS A 78 -3.08 4.33 -27.36
C CYS A 78 -2.89 3.04 -26.54
N ARG A 79 -1.86 2.22 -26.84
CA ARG A 79 -1.51 1.05 -26.01
C ARG A 79 -0.98 1.42 -24.63
N VAL A 80 -0.11 2.43 -24.57
CA VAL A 80 0.49 2.86 -23.29
C VAL A 80 -0.59 3.46 -22.39
N LEU A 81 -1.48 4.26 -22.95
CA LEU A 81 -2.59 4.86 -22.23
C LEU A 81 -3.56 3.80 -21.68
N SER A 82 -3.87 2.78 -22.49
CA SER A 82 -4.71 1.65 -22.06
C SER A 82 -4.05 0.84 -20.93
N ALA A 83 -2.73 0.65 -20.99
CA ALA A 83 -2.00 -0.02 -19.93
C ALA A 83 -2.04 0.80 -18.63
N LEU A 84 -1.84 2.12 -18.71
CA LEU A 84 -1.93 3.01 -17.55
C LEU A 84 -3.32 2.97 -16.92
N LEU A 85 -4.40 3.00 -17.71
CA LEU A 85 -5.75 2.84 -17.19
C LEU A 85 -5.92 1.50 -16.45
N ALA A 86 -5.44 0.41 -17.04
CA ALA A 86 -5.51 -0.91 -16.40
C ALA A 86 -4.78 -0.93 -15.04
N PHE A 87 -3.60 -0.31 -14.93
CA PHE A 87 -2.87 -0.19 -13.66
C PHE A 87 -3.62 0.66 -12.63
N VAL A 88 -4.28 1.73 -13.07
CA VAL A 88 -5.09 2.58 -12.17
C VAL A 88 -6.27 1.79 -11.59
N TRP A 89 -6.96 1.01 -12.42
CA TRP A 89 -8.05 0.13 -11.98
C TRP A 89 -7.57 -1.02 -11.10
N LEU A 90 -6.40 -1.59 -11.37
CA LEU A 90 -5.78 -2.57 -10.47
C LEU A 90 -5.43 -1.94 -9.12
N GLY A 91 -4.94 -0.70 -9.09
CA GLY A 91 -4.71 0.04 -7.84
C GLY A 91 -6.00 0.29 -7.04
N PHE A 92 -7.12 0.54 -7.73
CA PHE A 92 -8.43 0.66 -7.08
C PHE A 92 -8.85 -0.67 -6.42
N LEU A 93 -8.69 -1.79 -7.12
CA LEU A 93 -9.02 -3.11 -6.58
C LEU A 93 -8.15 -3.50 -5.39
N THR A 94 -6.84 -3.22 -5.43
CA THR A 94 -5.94 -3.52 -4.33
C THR A 94 -6.27 -2.71 -3.08
N LEU A 95 -6.55 -1.40 -3.20
CA LEU A 95 -6.97 -0.58 -2.07
C LEU A 95 -8.32 -1.05 -1.49
N THR A 96 -9.28 -1.38 -2.35
CA THR A 96 -10.58 -1.93 -1.93
C THR A 96 -10.42 -3.25 -1.18
N ALA A 97 -9.53 -4.13 -1.64
CA ALA A 97 -9.25 -5.40 -0.98
C ALA A 97 -8.62 -5.21 0.41
N ILE A 98 -7.69 -4.26 0.56
CA ILE A 98 -7.07 -3.96 1.85
C ILE A 98 -8.13 -3.41 2.83
N ILE A 99 -8.96 -2.46 2.41
CA ILE A 99 -10.04 -1.90 3.23
C ILE A 99 -11.03 -3.00 3.63
N ALA A 100 -11.43 -3.86 2.68
CA ALA A 100 -12.35 -4.95 2.93
C ALA A 100 -11.79 -5.95 3.95
N LEU A 101 -10.54 -6.38 3.79
CA LEU A 101 -9.88 -7.30 4.72
C LEU A 101 -9.75 -6.68 6.11
N SER A 102 -9.32 -5.42 6.19
CA SER A 102 -9.26 -4.69 7.45
C SER A 102 -10.63 -4.66 8.13
N SER A 103 -11.68 -4.23 7.41
CA SER A 103 -13.04 -4.12 7.95
C SER A 103 -13.60 -5.48 8.40
N TYR A 104 -13.34 -6.54 7.65
CA TYR A 104 -13.74 -7.91 7.98
C TYR A 104 -13.10 -8.37 9.30
N VAL A 105 -11.79 -8.15 9.45
CA VAL A 105 -11.07 -8.41 10.69
C VAL A 105 -11.70 -7.64 11.85
N SER A 106 -11.97 -6.34 11.69
CA SER A 106 -12.60 -5.56 12.77
C SER A 106 -14.01 -6.02 13.13
N TRP A 107 -14.77 -6.55 12.16
CA TRP A 107 -16.10 -7.07 12.41
C TRP A 107 -16.05 -8.36 13.23
N GLN A 108 -15.11 -9.26 12.92
CA GLN A 108 -14.89 -10.50 13.66
C GLN A 108 -14.48 -10.25 15.12
N TYR A 109 -13.66 -9.23 15.37
CA TYR A 109 -13.15 -8.92 16.72
C TYR A 109 -14.05 -7.99 17.55
N GLY A 110 -15.31 -7.78 17.16
CA GLY A 110 -16.31 -7.18 18.05
C GLY A 110 -16.26 -5.65 18.20
N GLY A 111 -15.69 -4.93 17.24
CA GLY A 111 -15.97 -3.50 17.06
C GLY A 111 -14.77 -2.55 17.14
N LEU A 112 -14.85 -1.52 16.29
CA LEU A 112 -13.87 -0.44 16.00
C LEU A 112 -13.34 0.35 17.22
N VAL A 113 -13.93 0.14 18.39
CA VAL A 113 -13.80 0.97 19.59
C VAL A 113 -13.06 0.27 20.73
N THR A 114 -12.80 -1.03 20.63
CA THR A 114 -12.10 -1.78 21.66
C THR A 114 -10.60 -1.66 21.40
N PRO A 115 -9.81 -1.00 22.26
CA PRO A 115 -8.37 -0.94 22.07
C PRO A 115 -7.80 -2.36 22.15
N LEU A 116 -7.08 -2.78 21.11
CA LEU A 116 -6.35 -4.06 21.02
C LEU A 116 -5.14 -4.11 21.99
N HIS A 117 -5.22 -3.35 23.09
CA HIS A 117 -4.14 -3.04 23.99
C HIS A 117 -4.21 -3.94 25.23
N ARG A 118 -3.42 -5.02 25.19
CA ARG A 118 -2.64 -5.55 26.33
C ARG A 118 -3.44 -6.11 27.52
N SER A 119 -4.19 -7.21 27.33
CA SER A 119 -4.75 -7.95 28.47
C SER A 119 -3.70 -8.72 29.30
N ASP A 120 -2.49 -8.96 28.77
CA ASP A 120 -1.43 -9.70 29.51
C ASP A 120 -0.83 -8.92 30.69
N SER A 121 -0.83 -7.58 30.66
CA SER A 121 -0.26 -6.79 31.78
C SER A 121 -1.15 -6.78 33.02
N SER A 122 -2.46 -7.04 32.89
CA SER A 122 -3.38 -7.10 34.03
C SER A 122 -3.37 -8.47 34.71
N ARG A 123 -3.01 -9.53 33.96
CA ARG A 123 -2.85 -10.88 34.50
C ARG A 123 -1.60 -11.01 35.39
N GLU A 124 -0.53 -10.29 35.05
CA GLU A 124 0.67 -10.23 35.88
C GLU A 124 0.47 -9.50 37.23
N LYS A 125 -0.43 -8.49 37.28
CA LYS A 125 -0.71 -7.76 38.53
C LYS A 125 -1.67 -8.47 39.48
N ASN A 126 -2.34 -9.54 39.06
CA ASN A 126 -3.26 -10.30 39.89
C ASN A 126 -2.99 -11.81 39.77
N PRO A 127 -1.90 -12.34 40.38
CA PRO A 127 -1.69 -13.79 40.49
C PRO A 127 -2.73 -14.50 41.37
N ALA A 128 -3.64 -13.76 42.02
CA ALA A 128 -4.61 -14.29 42.99
C ALA A 128 -5.92 -14.85 42.38
N VAL A 129 -6.13 -14.77 41.06
CA VAL A 129 -7.38 -15.23 40.40
C VAL A 129 -7.11 -16.41 39.47
N SER A 130 -6.45 -17.45 39.97
CA SER A 130 -6.35 -18.76 39.28
C SER A 130 -6.46 -19.95 40.24
N THR A 131 -7.09 -19.74 41.40
CA THR A 131 -7.45 -20.81 42.34
C THR A 131 -8.94 -20.73 42.68
N VAL A 132 -9.80 -21.05 41.71
CA VAL A 132 -11.11 -21.68 41.93
C VAL A 132 -11.43 -22.55 40.72
#